data_AF-A0A8T4IFE0-F1
#
_entry.id   AF-A0A8T4IFE0-F1
#
_cell.length_a   1.000
_cell.length_b   1.000
_cell.length_c   1.000
_cell.angle_alpha   90.00
_cell.angle_beta   90.00
_cell.angle_gamma   90.00
#
_symmetry.space_group_name_H-M   'P 1'
#
loop_
_entity.id
_entity.type
_entity.pdbx_description
1 polymer ?
#
loop_
_entity_poly.entity_id
_entity_poly.type
_entity_poly.pdbx_seq_one_letter_code
_entity_poly.pdbx_strand_id
1 'polypeptide(L)'
;MELNRRRMLGTMAMAGSAMALPGWARGADLRAEAVRAGFDEVSGASIDLTVGRGPRMVQGRAGHAIAVNGSVPGPLVRLKEGTTAR
;
A
#
# COMPACT_ATOMS: atom_id res chain seq x y z
N MET A 1 39.74 9.15 -4.09
CA MET A 1 38.55 8.96 -4.95
C MET A 1 37.84 10.28 -5.06
N GLU A 2 38.01 11.03 -6.15
CA GLU A 2 37.30 12.31 -6.31
C GLU A 2 35.82 12.07 -6.65
N LEU A 3 34.93 12.51 -5.76
CA LEU A 3 33.49 12.45 -5.99
C LEU A 3 33.09 13.55 -6.98
N ASN A 4 32.80 13.14 -8.22
CA ASN A 4 32.35 14.07 -9.25
C ASN A 4 30.96 14.63 -8.91
N ARG A 5 30.84 15.95 -8.76
CA ARG A 5 29.58 16.67 -8.47
C ARG A 5 28.42 16.26 -9.39
N ARG A 6 28.68 16.04 -10.67
CA ARG A 6 27.64 15.61 -11.62
C ARG A 6 27.09 14.22 -11.29
N ARG A 7 27.95 13.33 -10.79
CA ARG A 7 27.55 12.00 -10.32
C ARG A 7 26.72 12.11 -9.05
N MET A 8 27.11 12.98 -8.11
CA MET A 8 26.33 13.26 -6.89
C MET A 8 24.94 13.84 -7.22
N LEU A 9 24.87 14.83 -8.11
CA LEU A 9 23.62 15.45 -8.54
C LEU A 9 22.73 14.44 -9.29
N GLY A 10 23.31 13.62 -10.16
CA GLY A 10 22.57 12.54 -10.85
C GLY A 10 21.99 11.51 -9.87
N THR A 11 22.76 11.10 -8.85
CA THR A 11 22.26 10.16 -7.82
C THR A 11 21.19 10.77 -6.92
N MET A 12 21.33 12.05 -6.54
CA MET A 12 20.31 12.74 -5.72
C MET A 12 19.02 12.99 -6.50
N ALA A 13 19.10 13.33 -7.78
CA ALA A 13 17.92 13.52 -8.63
C ALA A 13 17.10 12.22 -8.77
N MET A 14 17.78 11.08 -8.97
CA MET A 14 17.13 9.75 -9.04
C MET A 14 16.47 9.34 -7.70
N ALA A 15 17.13 9.65 -6.58
CA ALA A 15 16.56 9.38 -5.25
C ALA A 15 15.34 10.27 -4.95
N GLY A 16 15.39 11.55 -5.34
CA GLY A 16 14.28 12.50 -5.18
C GLY A 16 13.06 12.17 -6.03
N SER A 17 13.24 11.67 -7.27
CA SER A 17 12.13 11.29 -8.14
C SER A 17 11.31 10.11 -7.60
N ALA A 18 11.93 9.19 -6.84
CA ALA A 18 11.21 8.08 -6.21
C ALA A 18 10.29 8.56 -5.05
N MET A 19 10.61 9.70 -4.43
CA MET A 19 9.79 10.28 -3.35
C MET A 19 8.67 11.19 -3.86
N ALA A 20 8.76 11.66 -5.11
CA ALA A 20 7.74 12.49 -5.76
C ALA A 20 6.59 11.67 -6.38
N LEU A 21 6.60 10.35 -6.20
CA LEU A 21 5.50 9.52 -6.64
C LEU A 21 4.26 9.84 -5.79
N PRO A 22 3.13 10.21 -6.43
CA PRO A 22 1.88 10.39 -5.71
C PRO A 22 1.48 9.09 -4.98
N GLY A 23 0.65 9.20 -3.94
CA GLY A 23 0.29 8.06 -3.08
C GLY A 23 -0.16 6.80 -3.85
N TRP A 24 -0.87 6.99 -4.98
CA TRP A 24 -1.34 5.92 -5.86
C TRP A 24 -0.22 5.20 -6.65
N ALA A 25 0.93 5.86 -6.86
CA ALA A 25 2.08 5.31 -7.57
C ALA A 25 3.15 4.75 -6.63
N ARG A 26 3.02 4.99 -5.31
CA ARG A 26 3.99 4.58 -4.28
C ARG A 26 4.03 3.07 -4.03
N GLY A 27 3.16 2.28 -4.66
CA GLY A 27 3.18 0.82 -4.58
C GLY A 27 3.32 0.31 -3.15
N ALA A 28 2.59 0.91 -2.19
CA ALA A 28 2.69 0.55 -0.78
C ALA A 28 2.45 -0.96 -0.57
N ASP A 29 1.68 -1.58 -1.46
CA ASP A 29 1.37 -3.02 -1.49
C ASP A 29 2.48 -3.91 -2.08
N LEU A 30 3.54 -3.33 -2.68
CA LEU A 30 4.68 -4.08 -3.26
C LEU A 30 5.82 -4.29 -2.28
N ARG A 31 5.75 -3.71 -1.07
CA ARG A 31 6.50 -4.28 0.05
C ARG A 31 5.79 -5.59 0.36
N ALA A 32 6.36 -6.70 -0.09
CA ALA A 32 5.90 -8.07 0.19
C ALA A 32 5.99 -8.41 1.70
N GLU A 33 5.37 -7.58 2.53
CA GLU A 33 5.04 -7.87 3.91
C GLU A 33 3.86 -8.85 3.87
N ALA A 34 3.89 -9.86 4.74
CA ALA A 34 2.84 -10.86 4.79
C ALA A 34 1.47 -10.21 5.00
N VAL A 35 0.41 -10.77 4.39
CA VAL A 35 -0.95 -10.23 4.54
C VAL A 35 -1.30 -10.18 6.03
N ARG A 36 -1.69 -9.00 6.51
CA ARG A 36 -1.96 -8.77 7.93
C ARG A 36 -3.23 -9.51 8.38
N ALA A 37 -3.23 -9.97 9.62
CA ALA A 37 -4.42 -10.52 10.27
C ALA A 37 -5.20 -9.41 10.97
N GLY A 38 -6.53 -9.46 10.87
CA GLY A 38 -7.42 -8.42 11.39
C GLY A 38 -7.96 -7.52 10.28
N PHE A 39 -8.71 -6.48 10.66
CA PHE A 39 -9.29 -5.50 9.75
C PHE A 39 -9.09 -4.08 10.30
N ASP A 40 -8.90 -3.13 9.40
CA ASP A 40 -8.91 -1.69 9.69
C ASP A 40 -10.33 -1.13 9.43
N GLU A 41 -10.54 0.19 9.57
CA GLU A 41 -11.80 0.85 9.19
C GLU A 41 -11.53 1.99 8.20
N VAL A 42 -12.40 2.15 7.21
CA VAL A 42 -12.38 3.25 6.25
C VAL A 42 -13.76 3.91 6.17
N SER A 43 -13.80 5.21 5.94
CA SER A 43 -15.03 6.00 5.84
C SER A 43 -14.82 7.24 4.97
N GLY A 44 -15.92 7.87 4.56
CA GLY A 44 -15.91 9.08 3.74
C GLY A 44 -16.71 8.93 2.45
N ALA A 45 -16.75 9.99 1.64
CA ALA A 45 -17.40 9.98 0.33
C ALA A 45 -16.52 9.42 -0.79
N SER A 46 -15.19 9.42 -0.60
CA SER A 46 -14.20 8.82 -1.50
C SER A 46 -13.38 7.83 -0.67
N ILE A 47 -13.43 6.55 -1.04
CA ILE A 47 -12.81 5.45 -0.30
C ILE A 47 -11.96 4.64 -1.27
N ASP A 48 -10.65 4.81 -1.17
CA ASP A 48 -9.71 4.04 -1.98
C ASP A 48 -9.49 2.65 -1.35
N LEU A 49 -9.84 1.60 -2.10
CA LEU A 49 -9.60 0.21 -1.73
C LEU A 49 -8.57 -0.40 -2.68
N THR A 50 -7.40 -0.72 -2.15
CA THR A 50 -6.35 -1.38 -2.93
C THR A 50 -6.43 -2.89 -2.77
N VAL A 51 -6.49 -3.61 -3.89
CA VAL A 51 -6.49 -5.07 -3.91
C VAL A 51 -5.07 -5.57 -4.16
N GLY A 52 -4.55 -6.29 -3.19
CA GLY A 52 -3.23 -6.89 -3.22
C GLY A 52 -3.28 -8.41 -3.05
N ARG A 53 -2.14 -9.06 -3.29
CA ARG A 53 -1.99 -10.50 -3.07
C ARG A 53 -0.71 -10.78 -2.29
N GLY A 54 -0.73 -11.77 -1.41
CA GLY A 54 0.45 -12.08 -0.60
C GLY A 54 0.33 -13.38 0.20
N PRO A 55 1.44 -13.87 0.78
CA PRO A 55 1.44 -15.03 1.65
C PRO A 55 0.72 -14.71 2.96
N ARG A 56 -0.04 -15.70 3.48
CA ARG A 56 -0.74 -15.64 4.76
C ARG A 56 -0.71 -16.99 5.47
N MET A 57 -0.47 -16.96 6.78
CA MET A 57 -0.68 -18.12 7.65
C MET A 57 -2.11 -18.07 8.22
N VAL A 58 -2.87 -19.15 8.05
CA VAL A 58 -4.18 -19.35 8.65
C VAL A 58 -4.17 -20.67 9.40
N GLN A 59 -4.34 -20.63 10.73
CA GLN A 59 -4.34 -21.82 11.60
C GLN A 59 -3.13 -22.75 11.34
N GLY A 60 -1.93 -22.17 11.23
CA GLY A 60 -0.70 -22.93 10.99
C GLY A 60 -0.49 -23.42 9.55
N ARG A 61 -1.40 -23.11 8.61
CA ARG A 61 -1.26 -23.45 7.20
C ARG A 61 -0.90 -22.21 6.38
N ALA A 62 0.17 -22.31 5.58
CA ALA A 62 0.54 -21.28 4.62
C ALA A 62 -0.40 -21.32 3.41
N GLY A 63 -0.90 -20.17 3.01
CA GLY A 63 -1.73 -20.01 1.83
C GLY A 63 -1.49 -18.68 1.14
N HIS A 64 -1.99 -18.57 -0.08
CA HIS A 64 -2.03 -17.30 -0.80
C HIS A 64 -3.34 -16.59 -0.49
N ALA A 65 -3.25 -15.34 -0.09
CA ALA A 65 -4.41 -14.52 0.24
C ALA A 65 -4.53 -13.34 -0.72
N ILE A 66 -5.78 -13.03 -1.07
CA ILE A 66 -6.15 -11.77 -1.69
C ILE A 66 -6.61 -10.84 -0.58
N ALA A 67 -5.97 -9.69 -0.47
CA ALA A 67 -6.15 -8.74 0.62
C ALA A 67 -6.71 -7.43 0.07
N VAL A 68 -7.49 -6.73 0.90
CA VAL A 68 -7.91 -5.35 0.66
C VAL A 68 -7.20 -4.49 1.67
N ASN A 69 -6.50 -3.44 1.22
CA ASN A 69 -5.64 -2.57 2.05
C ASN A 69 -4.63 -3.38 2.91
N GLY A 70 -4.16 -4.51 2.35
CA GLY A 70 -3.14 -5.36 2.97
C GLY A 70 -3.63 -6.25 4.12
N SER A 71 -4.93 -6.34 4.39
CA SER A 71 -5.48 -7.19 5.47
C SER A 71 -6.47 -8.26 4.98
N VAL A 72 -6.55 -9.35 5.75
CA VAL A 72 -7.61 -10.37 5.63
C VAL A 72 -8.13 -10.71 7.04
N PRO A 73 -9.42 -10.46 7.34
CA PRO A 73 -10.43 -9.83 6.48
C PRO A 73 -10.08 -8.40 6.03
N GLY A 74 -10.68 -7.93 4.93
CA GLY A 74 -10.51 -6.54 4.46
C GLY A 74 -11.10 -5.52 5.46
N PRO A 75 -10.84 -4.22 5.28
CA PRO A 75 -11.29 -3.18 6.22
C PRO A 75 -12.82 -3.07 6.28
N LEU A 76 -13.34 -2.66 7.44
CA LEU A 76 -14.73 -2.27 7.62
C LEU A 76 -14.99 -0.95 6.89
N VAL A 77 -15.91 -0.97 5.93
CA VAL A 77 -16.34 0.24 5.22
C VAL A 77 -17.52 0.85 5.96
N ARG A 78 -17.32 2.00 6.60
CA ARG A 78 -18.38 2.73 7.30
C ARG A 78 -18.96 3.81 6.40
N LEU A 79 -20.20 3.59 5.99
CA LEU A 79 -20.96 4.54 5.18
C LEU A 79 -21.94 5.32 6.04
N LYS A 80 -22.23 6.56 5.62
CA LYS A 80 -23.25 7.42 6.23
C LYS A 80 -24.39 7.63 5.23
N GLU A 81 -25.62 7.43 5.70
CA GLU A 81 -26.82 7.67 4.90
C GLU A 81 -26.84 9.10 4.34
N GLY A 82 -27.36 9.24 3.11
CA GLY A 82 -27.36 10.51 2.36
C GLY A 82 -26.03 10.87 1.71
N THR A 83 -24.96 10.08 1.92
CA THR A 83 -23.67 10.26 1.25
C THR A 83 -23.54 9.30 0.07
N THR A 84 -23.24 9.83 -1.12
CA THR A 84 -22.82 8.98 -2.25
C THR A 84 -21.34 8.65 -2.06
N ALA A 85 -21.03 7.39 -1.77
CA ALA A 85 -19.66 6.90 -1.68
C ALA A 85 -19.12 6.49 -3.06
N ARG A 86 -17.82 6.66 -3.26
CA ARG A 86 -17.07 6.28 -4.47
C ARG A 86 -15.75 5.64 -4.10
#